data_AF-A0A958SPL6-F1
#
_entry.id   AF-A0A958SPL6-F1
#
_cell.length_a   1.000
_cell.length_b   1.000
_cell.length_c   1.000
_cell.angle_alpha   90.00
_cell.angle_beta   90.00
_cell.angle_gamma   90.00
#
_symmetry.space_group_name_H-M   'P 1'
#
loop_
_entity.id
_entity.type
_entity.pdbx_description
1 polymer ?
#
loop_
_entity_poly.entity_id
_entity_poly.type
_entity_poly.pdbx_seq_one_letter_code
_entity_poly.pdbx_strand_id
1 'polypeptide(L)'
;SSMVYQNDGLPEFPDNTVIAKTFYYNVDEQNPGLGKIIVETRVLIKIDGEWQTGNYKWNDAQTDASYTTDGHVVPLSYTDTEGATVNLDYEIPSNTQCFQCHNKSNIITPIGPKLRNMHFNNQLEDLIGDGMLTNVTNLSELEALPSWEDTANFTLEERARAYFDVNCAHCHQPEGSCGTETLLDLRYETRFNETSIYETRFSILTRIQNQIPDYGMPLIGTTIIHDEGVALILEYINTL
;
A
#
# COMPACT_ATOMS: atom_id res chain seq x y z
N SER A 1 -25.56 -0.58 6.29
CA SER A 1 -24.35 -0.26 7.08
C SER A 1 -23.47 0.61 6.20
N SER A 2 -22.86 1.67 6.73
CA SER A 2 -22.12 2.67 5.94
C SER A 2 -20.83 3.06 6.65
N MET A 3 -19.83 3.49 5.88
CA MET A 3 -18.64 4.15 6.42
C MET A 3 -19.02 5.51 6.99
N VAL A 4 -18.35 5.92 8.07
CA VAL A 4 -18.54 7.24 8.69
C VAL A 4 -17.27 8.05 8.51
N TYR A 5 -17.41 9.26 7.95
CA TYR A 5 -16.34 10.23 7.82
C TYR A 5 -15.81 10.65 9.20
N GLN A 6 -14.48 10.72 9.31
CA GLN A 6 -13.75 11.15 10.52
C GLN A 6 -12.81 12.30 10.19
N ASN A 7 -11.98 12.10 9.16
CA ASN A 7 -11.07 13.07 8.55
C ASN A 7 -10.69 12.53 7.16
N ASP A 8 -9.64 13.07 6.54
CA ASP A 8 -9.12 12.63 5.23
C ASP A 8 -8.31 11.31 5.28
N GLY A 9 -8.14 10.72 6.47
CA GLY A 9 -7.55 9.41 6.71
C GLY A 9 -8.54 8.26 6.53
N LEU A 10 -8.39 7.19 7.32
CA LEU A 10 -9.33 6.07 7.26
C LEU A 10 -10.71 6.51 7.79
N PRO A 11 -11.81 6.20 7.09
CA PRO A 11 -13.14 6.35 7.67
C PRO A 11 -13.34 5.31 8.79
N GLU A 12 -14.35 5.53 9.61
CA GLU A 12 -14.83 4.48 10.49
C GLU A 12 -15.62 3.45 9.66
N PHE A 13 -15.03 2.27 9.51
CA PHE A 13 -15.67 1.15 8.83
C PHE A 13 -16.69 0.48 9.74
N PRO A 14 -17.89 0.14 9.24
CA PRO A 14 -18.86 -0.61 10.01
C PRO A 14 -18.39 -2.06 10.24
N ASP A 15 -18.97 -2.71 11.25
CA ASP A 15 -18.77 -4.14 11.45
C ASP A 15 -19.26 -4.94 10.22
N ASN A 16 -18.60 -6.06 9.95
CA ASN A 16 -18.75 -6.89 8.74
C ASN A 16 -18.21 -6.27 7.45
N THR A 17 -17.41 -5.20 7.54
CA THR A 17 -16.67 -4.69 6.37
C THR A 17 -15.63 -5.72 5.93
N VAL A 18 -15.54 -5.96 4.63
CA VAL A 18 -14.52 -6.79 3.99
C VAL A 18 -13.71 -5.95 3.02
N ILE A 19 -12.39 -5.99 3.15
CA ILE A 19 -11.44 -5.44 2.19
C ILE A 19 -10.66 -6.62 1.62
N ALA A 20 -10.69 -6.80 0.31
CA ALA A 20 -9.98 -7.88 -0.37
C ALA A 20 -9.03 -7.32 -1.43
N LYS A 21 -7.82 -7.88 -1.50
CA LYS A 21 -6.84 -7.57 -2.55
C LYS A 21 -6.30 -8.88 -3.13
N THR A 22 -6.40 -9.02 -4.44
CA THR A 22 -5.88 -10.17 -5.17
C THR A 22 -4.62 -9.76 -5.90
N PHE A 23 -3.55 -10.52 -5.69
CA PHE A 23 -2.25 -10.31 -6.31
C PHE A 23 -2.09 -11.30 -7.45
N TYR A 24 -1.72 -10.78 -8.63
CA TYR A 24 -1.54 -11.58 -9.84
C TYR A 24 -0.48 -10.95 -10.72
N TYR A 25 0.04 -11.75 -11.64
CA TYR A 25 0.85 -11.32 -12.78
C TYR A 25 0.09 -11.62 -14.07
N ASN A 26 0.25 -10.82 -15.11
CA ASN A 26 -0.19 -11.24 -16.44
C ASN A 26 0.75 -12.35 -16.91
N VAL A 27 0.24 -13.35 -17.63
CA VAL A 27 1.11 -14.37 -18.27
C VAL A 27 2.09 -13.69 -19.23
N ASP A 28 1.61 -12.64 -19.90
CA ASP A 28 2.37 -11.77 -20.80
C ASP A 28 1.88 -10.33 -20.61
N GLU A 29 2.77 -9.44 -20.18
CA GLU A 29 2.47 -8.04 -19.96
C GLU A 29 2.23 -7.27 -21.27
N GLN A 30 2.73 -7.76 -22.41
CA GLN A 30 2.43 -7.20 -23.73
C GLN A 30 1.05 -7.64 -24.25
N ASN A 31 0.51 -8.74 -23.71
CA ASN A 31 -0.79 -9.26 -24.11
C ASN A 31 -1.61 -9.76 -22.90
N PRO A 32 -2.24 -8.86 -22.13
CA PRO A 32 -3.08 -9.21 -21.00
C PRO A 32 -4.26 -10.15 -21.33
N GLY A 33 -4.63 -10.27 -22.61
CA GLY A 33 -5.66 -11.19 -23.09
C GLY A 33 -5.29 -12.67 -22.94
N LEU A 34 -4.00 -12.99 -22.73
CA LEU A 34 -3.52 -14.35 -22.46
C LEU A 34 -3.83 -14.85 -21.04
N GLY A 35 -4.33 -13.97 -20.17
CA GLY A 35 -4.76 -14.31 -18.83
C GLY A 35 -3.74 -13.95 -17.75
N LYS A 36 -4.02 -14.41 -16.53
CA LYS A 36 -3.33 -14.03 -15.30
C LYS A 36 -2.87 -15.26 -14.55
N ILE A 37 -1.75 -15.12 -13.85
CA ILE A 37 -1.29 -16.04 -12.82
C ILE A 37 -1.64 -15.39 -11.48
N ILE A 38 -2.76 -15.82 -10.91
CA ILE A 38 -3.25 -15.37 -9.60
C ILE A 38 -2.47 -16.13 -8.53
N VAL A 39 -1.93 -15.38 -7.57
CA VAL A 39 -1.00 -15.90 -6.55
C VAL A 39 -1.69 -16.01 -5.19
N GLU A 40 -2.25 -14.91 -4.71
CA GLU A 40 -2.93 -14.85 -3.42
C GLU A 40 -4.08 -13.84 -3.42
N THR A 41 -5.03 -14.06 -2.51
CA THR A 41 -6.03 -13.07 -2.12
C THR A 41 -5.90 -12.81 -0.62
N ARG A 42 -5.59 -11.56 -0.26
CA ARG A 42 -5.56 -11.10 1.13
C ARG A 42 -6.89 -10.46 1.50
N VAL A 43 -7.40 -10.82 2.66
CA VAL A 43 -8.68 -10.35 3.19
C VAL A 43 -8.45 -9.70 4.55
N LEU A 44 -9.03 -8.52 4.74
CA LEU A 44 -9.30 -7.95 6.04
C LEU A 44 -10.81 -7.97 6.26
N ILE A 45 -11.25 -8.52 7.39
CA ILE A 45 -12.65 -8.52 7.78
C ILE A 45 -12.80 -7.91 9.17
N LYS A 46 -13.77 -7.02 9.35
CA LYS A 46 -14.10 -6.44 10.66
C LYS A 46 -15.21 -7.27 11.31
N ILE A 47 -14.94 -7.88 12.46
CA ILE A 47 -15.89 -8.72 13.21
C ILE A 47 -15.87 -8.25 14.66
N ASP A 48 -17.06 -8.00 15.23
CA ASP A 48 -17.23 -7.52 16.60
C ASP A 48 -16.35 -6.27 16.92
N GLY A 49 -16.16 -5.41 15.93
CA GLY A 49 -15.36 -4.19 16.06
C GLY A 49 -13.85 -4.35 15.82
N GLU A 50 -13.35 -5.57 15.66
CA GLU A 50 -11.93 -5.87 15.48
C GLU A 50 -11.62 -6.33 14.05
N TRP A 51 -10.47 -5.92 13.51
CA TRP A 51 -10.00 -6.39 12.21
C TRP A 51 -9.28 -7.74 12.34
N GLN A 52 -9.63 -8.67 11.45
CA GLN A 52 -8.97 -9.95 11.30
C GLN A 52 -8.38 -10.07 9.90
N THR A 53 -7.20 -10.68 9.82
CA THR A 53 -6.46 -10.94 8.57
C THR A 53 -6.70 -12.37 8.10
N GLY A 54 -6.85 -12.54 6.78
CA GLY A 54 -6.88 -13.85 6.14
C GLY A 54 -6.09 -13.84 4.84
N ASN A 55 -5.31 -14.89 4.63
CA ASN A 55 -4.59 -15.08 3.38
C ASN A 55 -5.06 -16.34 2.67
N TYR A 56 -5.28 -16.26 1.37
CA TYR A 56 -5.79 -17.34 0.53
C TYR A 56 -4.83 -17.57 -0.64
N LYS A 57 -4.12 -18.70 -0.62
CA LYS A 57 -3.20 -19.09 -1.70
C LYS A 57 -3.97 -19.76 -2.84
N TRP A 58 -3.80 -19.25 -4.04
CA TRP A 58 -4.41 -19.82 -5.24
C TRP A 58 -3.70 -21.11 -5.67
N ASN A 59 -4.46 -22.06 -6.22
CA ASN A 59 -3.91 -23.30 -6.76
C ASN A 59 -3.34 -23.10 -8.18
N ASP A 60 -2.41 -23.97 -8.58
CA ASP A 60 -1.78 -23.92 -9.91
C ASP A 60 -2.80 -24.03 -11.05
N ALA A 61 -3.94 -24.69 -10.80
CA ALA A 61 -5.04 -24.82 -11.74
C ALA A 61 -5.85 -23.52 -11.93
N GLN A 62 -5.61 -22.47 -11.14
CA GLN A 62 -6.28 -21.17 -11.18
C GLN A 62 -7.81 -21.28 -11.00
N THR A 63 -8.25 -22.23 -10.18
CA THR A 63 -9.68 -22.54 -9.98
C THR A 63 -10.18 -22.23 -8.58
N ASP A 64 -9.30 -22.24 -7.58
CA ASP A 64 -9.68 -22.06 -6.18
C ASP A 64 -8.51 -21.53 -5.35
N ALA A 65 -8.82 -20.95 -4.19
CA ALA A 65 -7.84 -20.46 -3.24
C ALA A 65 -8.12 -21.02 -1.85
N SER A 66 -7.08 -21.52 -1.19
CA SER A 66 -7.18 -22.12 0.15
C SER A 66 -6.63 -21.19 1.22
N TYR A 67 -7.37 -21.04 2.32
CA TYR A 67 -6.92 -20.28 3.49
C TYR A 67 -5.60 -20.85 4.04
N THR A 68 -4.67 -19.96 4.39
CA THR A 68 -3.39 -20.30 4.99
C THR A 68 -2.98 -19.24 6.02
N THR A 69 -2.35 -19.67 7.10
CA THR A 69 -1.64 -18.81 8.07
C THR A 69 -0.14 -18.76 7.82
N ASP A 70 0.37 -19.74 7.07
CA ASP A 70 1.79 -19.89 6.79
C ASP A 70 2.23 -18.98 5.64
N GLY A 71 3.51 -18.61 5.65
CA GLY A 71 4.15 -17.97 4.52
C GLY A 71 4.47 -19.00 3.42
N HIS A 72 4.43 -18.58 2.16
CA HIS A 72 4.71 -19.44 1.02
C HIS A 72 5.64 -18.74 0.03
N VAL A 73 6.48 -19.52 -0.62
CA VAL A 73 7.19 -19.09 -1.82
C VAL A 73 6.49 -19.72 -3.02
N VAL A 74 6.08 -18.89 -3.98
CA VAL A 74 5.40 -19.32 -5.21
C VAL A 74 6.31 -18.96 -6.40
N PRO A 75 6.95 -19.94 -7.04
CA PRO A 75 7.75 -19.67 -8.23
C PRO A 75 6.84 -19.27 -9.38
N LEU A 76 7.16 -18.16 -10.03
CA LEU A 76 6.41 -17.59 -11.16
C LEU A 76 7.32 -17.42 -12.37
N SER A 77 6.72 -17.54 -13.55
CA SER A 77 7.36 -17.25 -14.83
C SER A 77 6.36 -16.50 -15.71
N TYR A 78 6.74 -15.33 -16.22
CA TYR A 78 5.90 -14.51 -17.10
C TYR A 78 6.74 -13.74 -18.11
N THR A 79 6.09 -13.17 -19.12
CA THR A 79 6.72 -12.26 -20.08
C THR A 79 6.52 -10.81 -19.67
N ASP A 80 7.61 -10.07 -19.51
CA ASP A 80 7.56 -8.65 -19.11
C ASP A 80 7.21 -7.72 -20.27
N THR A 81 7.07 -6.43 -19.97
CA THR A 81 6.80 -5.38 -20.97
C THR A 81 7.83 -5.30 -22.09
N GLU A 82 9.07 -5.75 -21.89
CA GLU A 82 10.15 -5.78 -22.90
C GLU A 82 10.14 -7.07 -23.74
N GLY A 83 9.34 -8.06 -23.35
CA GLY A 83 9.19 -9.35 -24.03
C GLY A 83 10.16 -10.41 -23.54
N ALA A 84 10.88 -10.13 -22.45
CA ALA A 84 11.78 -11.08 -21.82
C ALA A 84 11.01 -12.00 -20.86
N THR A 85 11.47 -13.23 -20.72
CA THR A 85 10.96 -14.14 -19.69
C THR A 85 11.56 -13.78 -18.34
N VAL A 86 10.71 -13.39 -17.40
CA VAL A 86 11.08 -13.12 -16.01
C VAL A 86 10.70 -14.34 -15.17
N ASN A 87 11.62 -14.79 -14.33
CA ASN A 87 11.37 -15.80 -13.31
C ASN A 87 11.59 -15.17 -11.94
N LEU A 88 10.63 -15.33 -11.03
CA LEU A 88 10.74 -14.82 -9.67
C LEU A 88 10.08 -15.76 -8.66
N ASP A 89 10.54 -15.68 -7.43
CA ASP A 89 10.00 -16.41 -6.29
C ASP A 89 9.11 -15.47 -5.47
N TYR A 90 7.80 -15.48 -5.73
CA TYR A 90 6.86 -14.60 -5.05
C TYR A 90 6.68 -15.02 -3.59
N GLU A 91 6.84 -14.09 -2.66
CA GLU A 91 6.70 -14.35 -1.23
C GLU A 91 5.33 -13.94 -0.70
N ILE A 92 4.51 -14.94 -0.40
CA ILE A 92 3.26 -14.79 0.35
C ILE A 92 3.63 -14.65 1.83
N PRO A 93 3.34 -13.52 2.50
CA PRO A 93 3.64 -13.35 3.92
C PRO A 93 2.77 -14.25 4.79
N SER A 94 3.36 -14.76 5.87
CA SER A 94 2.62 -15.43 6.94
C SER A 94 1.69 -14.44 7.66
N ASN A 95 0.72 -14.96 8.41
CA ASN A 95 -0.21 -14.12 9.15
C ASN A 95 0.50 -13.21 10.18
N THR A 96 1.57 -13.69 10.80
CA THR A 96 2.41 -12.89 11.71
C THR A 96 3.12 -11.75 10.97
N GLN A 97 3.57 -11.99 9.74
CA GLN A 97 4.20 -10.95 8.91
C GLN A 97 3.17 -9.92 8.41
N CYS A 98 1.93 -10.30 8.14
CA CYS A 98 0.86 -9.34 7.82
C CYS A 98 0.70 -8.27 8.91
N PHE A 99 0.85 -8.68 10.19
CA PHE A 99 0.78 -7.74 11.31
C PHE A 99 1.91 -6.72 11.29
N GLN A 100 3.08 -6.98 10.70
CA GLN A 100 4.18 -6.00 10.67
C GLN A 100 3.81 -4.72 9.91
N CYS A 101 3.00 -4.84 8.85
CA CYS A 101 2.49 -3.68 8.10
C CYS A 101 1.16 -3.18 8.66
N HIS A 102 0.27 -4.09 9.07
CA HIS A 102 -1.08 -3.75 9.55
C HIS A 102 -1.14 -3.39 11.03
N ASN A 103 0.00 -3.22 11.70
CA ASN A 103 0.05 -2.82 13.11
C ASN A 103 0.08 -1.30 13.25
N LYS A 104 -0.92 -0.78 13.96
CA LYS A 104 -0.90 0.56 14.52
C LYS A 104 -1.12 0.47 16.02
N SER A 105 -0.07 0.72 16.82
CA SER A 105 -0.09 0.56 18.29
C SER A 105 -0.63 -0.80 18.77
N ASN A 106 -0.24 -1.89 18.10
CA ASN A 106 -0.70 -3.26 18.33
C ASN A 106 -2.17 -3.56 17.94
N ILE A 107 -2.80 -2.68 17.17
CA ILE A 107 -4.14 -2.88 16.64
C ILE A 107 -4.06 -3.11 15.12
N ILE A 108 -4.69 -4.18 14.63
CA ILE A 108 -4.80 -4.46 13.20
C ILE A 108 -5.60 -3.34 12.53
N THR A 109 -5.00 -2.66 11.56
CA THR A 109 -5.59 -1.51 10.87
C THR A 109 -5.47 -1.66 9.36
N PRO A 110 -6.51 -1.33 8.58
CA PRO A 110 -6.43 -1.30 7.12
C PRO A 110 -5.35 -0.33 6.60
N ILE A 111 -4.79 -0.66 5.44
CA ILE A 111 -3.83 0.18 4.72
C ILE A 111 -4.41 0.47 3.35
N GLY A 112 -4.37 1.73 2.90
CA GLY A 112 -4.80 2.10 1.56
C GLY A 112 -6.11 2.89 1.47
N PRO A 113 -7.26 2.45 2.05
CA PRO A 113 -8.55 3.11 1.84
C PRO A 113 -8.73 4.35 2.72
N LYS A 114 -7.70 5.20 2.81
CA LYS A 114 -7.82 6.55 3.33
C LYS A 114 -8.68 7.36 2.37
N LEU A 115 -9.56 8.23 2.87
CA LEU A 115 -10.44 9.01 2.02
C LEU A 115 -9.65 9.88 1.03
N ARG A 116 -8.50 10.44 1.44
CA ARG A 116 -7.60 11.18 0.52
C ARG A 116 -7.08 10.37 -0.65
N ASN A 117 -6.91 9.05 -0.48
CA ASN A 117 -6.48 8.14 -1.54
C ASN A 117 -7.63 7.79 -2.48
N MET A 118 -8.88 8.03 -2.05
CA MET A 118 -10.10 7.77 -2.82
C MET A 118 -10.73 9.05 -3.37
N HIS A 119 -10.12 10.22 -3.13
CA HIS A 119 -10.63 11.50 -3.60
C HIS A 119 -10.17 11.80 -5.03
N PHE A 120 -10.62 10.97 -5.96
CA PHE A 120 -10.35 11.12 -7.39
C PHE A 120 -11.57 10.66 -8.20
N ASN A 121 -11.74 11.18 -9.42
CA ASN A 121 -12.80 10.75 -10.36
C ASN A 121 -14.22 10.67 -9.76
N ASN A 122 -14.59 11.59 -8.88
CA ASN A 122 -15.87 11.62 -8.15
C ASN A 122 -16.16 10.39 -7.27
N GLN A 123 -15.15 9.57 -6.94
CA GLN A 123 -15.33 8.32 -6.20
C GLN A 123 -15.91 8.54 -4.79
N LEU A 124 -15.58 9.65 -4.12
CA LEU A 124 -16.17 9.96 -2.81
C LEU A 124 -17.59 10.50 -2.93
N GLU A 125 -17.86 11.32 -3.94
CA GLU A 125 -19.18 11.82 -4.28
C GLU A 125 -20.14 10.66 -4.55
N ASP A 126 -19.72 9.66 -5.32
CA ASP A 126 -20.49 8.45 -5.58
C ASP A 126 -20.77 7.67 -4.29
N LEU A 127 -19.74 7.47 -3.44
CA LEU A 127 -19.92 6.81 -2.14
C LEU A 127 -20.89 7.56 -1.22
N ILE A 128 -20.89 8.90 -1.26
CA ILE A 128 -21.83 9.73 -0.50
C ILE A 128 -23.25 9.61 -1.09
N GLY A 129 -23.37 9.73 -2.42
CA GLY A 129 -24.64 9.64 -3.14
C GLY A 129 -25.34 8.29 -2.95
N ASP A 130 -24.57 7.22 -2.88
CA ASP A 130 -25.05 5.86 -2.63
C ASP A 130 -25.27 5.55 -1.14
N GLY A 131 -24.99 6.50 -0.24
CA GLY A 131 -25.12 6.33 1.22
C GLY A 131 -24.10 5.35 1.81
N MET A 132 -23.01 5.07 1.09
CA MET A 132 -21.90 4.21 1.54
C MET A 132 -20.90 4.97 2.42
N LEU A 133 -20.80 6.29 2.27
CA LEU A 133 -20.04 7.20 3.14
C LEU A 133 -20.97 8.28 3.69
N THR A 134 -20.95 8.45 5.01
CA THR A 134 -21.86 9.35 5.73
C THR A 134 -21.10 10.35 6.59
N ASN A 135 -21.79 11.37 7.11
CA ASN A 135 -21.24 12.41 7.98
C ASN A 135 -20.19 13.33 7.32
N VAL A 136 -20.12 13.35 5.98
CA VAL A 136 -19.30 14.32 5.25
C VAL A 136 -20.03 15.66 5.23
N THR A 137 -19.47 16.68 5.89
CA THR A 137 -20.06 18.02 5.95
C THR A 137 -19.64 18.90 4.79
N ASN A 138 -18.40 18.74 4.33
CA ASN A 138 -17.83 19.52 3.23
C ASN A 138 -16.73 18.72 2.53
N LEU A 139 -16.99 18.26 1.30
CA LEU A 139 -16.02 17.48 0.56
C LEU A 139 -14.80 18.30 0.12
N SER A 140 -14.95 19.62 -0.04
CA SER A 140 -13.85 20.52 -0.41
C SER A 140 -12.79 20.68 0.69
N GLU A 141 -13.08 20.25 1.92
CA GLU A 141 -12.10 20.19 3.02
C GLU A 141 -11.29 18.89 3.02
N LEU A 142 -11.65 17.92 2.18
CA LEU A 142 -10.98 16.64 2.09
C LEU A 142 -9.84 16.75 1.09
N GLU A 143 -8.61 16.54 1.56
CA GLU A 143 -7.44 16.63 0.70
C GLU A 143 -7.43 15.48 -0.31
N ALA A 144 -7.20 15.78 -1.59
CA ALA A 144 -6.92 14.75 -2.60
C ALA A 144 -5.42 14.52 -2.66
N LEU A 145 -5.00 13.26 -2.54
CA LEU A 145 -3.58 12.96 -2.57
C LEU A 145 -3.02 13.18 -4.00
N PRO A 146 -1.93 13.95 -4.19
CA PRO A 146 -1.31 14.14 -5.49
C PRO A 146 -0.99 12.83 -6.19
N SER A 147 -1.29 12.73 -7.49
CA SER A 147 -0.75 11.65 -8.30
C SER A 147 0.75 11.84 -8.48
N TRP A 148 1.54 10.81 -8.19
CA TRP A 148 2.99 10.87 -8.31
C TRP A 148 3.48 11.05 -9.76
N GLU A 149 2.62 10.75 -10.74
CA GLU A 149 2.86 10.90 -12.18
C GLU A 149 2.50 12.30 -12.71
N ASP A 150 1.69 13.08 -11.97
CA ASP A 150 1.16 14.35 -12.46
C ASP A 150 2.14 15.52 -12.24
N THR A 151 3.15 15.55 -13.10
CA THR A 151 4.18 16.61 -13.15
C THR A 151 3.63 17.97 -13.60
N ALA A 152 2.42 18.04 -14.16
CA ALA A 152 1.86 19.29 -14.68
C ALA A 152 1.20 20.13 -13.58
N ASN A 153 0.59 19.48 -12.59
CA ASN A 153 -0.17 20.15 -11.54
C ASN A 153 0.50 20.12 -10.17
N PHE A 154 1.43 19.19 -9.93
CA PHE A 154 2.06 19.01 -8.62
C PHE A 154 3.58 19.11 -8.67
N THR A 155 4.14 19.75 -7.64
CA THR A 155 5.58 19.85 -7.42
C THR A 155 6.20 18.47 -7.16
N LEU A 156 7.52 18.38 -7.32
CA LEU A 156 8.27 17.16 -7.01
C LEU A 156 8.08 16.74 -5.55
N GLU A 157 8.08 17.67 -4.61
CA GLU A 157 7.86 17.38 -3.19
C GLU A 157 6.47 16.82 -2.94
N GLU A 158 5.41 17.44 -3.44
CA GLU A 158 4.03 16.96 -3.26
C GLU A 158 3.88 15.51 -3.78
N ARG A 159 4.41 15.22 -4.96
CA ARG A 159 4.39 13.89 -5.57
C ARG A 159 5.20 12.86 -4.78
N ALA A 160 6.42 13.20 -4.36
CA ALA A 160 7.26 12.31 -3.58
C ALA A 160 6.68 12.03 -2.19
N ARG A 161 6.12 13.05 -1.53
CA ARG A 161 5.48 12.90 -0.22
C ARG A 161 4.17 12.11 -0.30
N ALA A 162 3.39 12.27 -1.37
CA ALA A 162 2.24 11.42 -1.66
C ALA A 162 2.65 9.95 -1.83
N TYR A 163 3.71 9.71 -2.61
CA TYR A 163 4.26 8.38 -2.81
C TYR A 163 4.74 7.74 -1.49
N PHE A 164 5.41 8.51 -0.62
CA PHE A 164 5.79 8.08 0.71
C PHE A 164 4.58 7.75 1.60
N ASP A 165 3.51 8.54 1.58
CA ASP A 165 2.31 8.28 2.40
C ASP A 165 1.67 6.93 2.04
N VAL A 166 1.52 6.66 0.74
CA VAL A 166 0.88 5.43 0.24
C VAL A 166 1.75 4.21 0.50
N ASN A 167 3.05 4.30 0.26
CA ASN A 167 3.93 3.13 0.19
C ASN A 167 4.75 2.90 1.46
N CYS A 168 4.90 3.89 2.34
CA CYS A 168 5.86 3.82 3.45
C CYS A 168 5.28 4.25 4.81
N ALA A 169 4.35 5.22 4.84
CA ALA A 169 3.89 5.82 6.10
C ALA A 169 3.11 4.88 7.01
N HIS A 170 2.58 3.76 6.49
CA HIS A 170 1.93 2.75 7.33
C HIS A 170 2.93 2.17 8.37
N CYS A 171 4.20 1.97 7.98
CA CYS A 171 5.28 1.57 8.89
C CYS A 171 5.98 2.79 9.52
N HIS A 172 6.29 3.80 8.72
CA HIS A 172 7.04 5.00 9.11
C HIS A 172 6.11 6.11 9.58
N GLN A 173 5.53 5.92 10.76
CA GLN A 173 4.75 6.89 11.52
C GLN A 173 4.88 6.59 13.02
N PRO A 174 4.55 7.51 13.94
CA PRO A 174 4.76 7.33 15.38
C PRO A 174 4.10 6.06 15.96
N GLU A 175 2.93 5.69 15.44
CA GLU A 175 2.16 4.53 15.90
C GLU A 175 2.40 3.27 15.04
N GLY A 176 3.21 3.37 13.97
CA GLY A 176 3.53 2.27 13.07
C GLY A 176 4.68 1.41 13.58
N SER A 177 4.95 0.30 12.90
CA SER A 177 5.97 -0.68 13.32
C SER A 177 7.40 -0.13 13.38
N CYS A 178 7.73 0.90 12.61
CA CYS A 178 9.05 1.56 12.66
C CYS A 178 9.11 2.77 13.60
N GLY A 179 7.98 3.18 14.21
CA GLY A 179 7.92 4.39 15.06
C GLY A 179 8.76 4.31 16.33
N THR A 180 9.11 3.10 16.78
CA THR A 180 10.06 2.88 17.90
C THR A 180 11.52 2.79 17.45
N GLU A 181 11.77 2.59 16.16
CA GLU A 181 13.12 2.40 15.58
C GLU A 181 13.70 3.69 14.99
N THR A 182 12.82 4.56 14.47
CA THR A 182 13.20 5.81 13.81
C THR A 182 12.17 6.90 14.08
N LEU A 183 12.60 8.16 14.04
CA LEU A 183 11.73 9.34 14.09
C LEU A 183 11.15 9.70 12.71
N LEU A 184 11.37 8.85 11.70
CA LEU A 184 10.88 9.05 10.35
C LEU A 184 9.35 8.93 10.30
N ASP A 185 8.69 10.04 10.01
CA ASP A 185 7.25 10.16 9.84
C ASP A 185 6.93 10.58 8.40
N LEU A 186 6.46 9.62 7.62
CA LEU A 186 6.23 9.76 6.18
C LEU A 186 4.78 10.08 5.83
N ARG A 187 3.93 10.37 6.82
CA ARG A 187 2.54 10.74 6.57
C ARG A 187 2.50 12.06 5.80
N TYR A 188 1.54 12.17 4.88
CA TYR A 188 1.43 13.34 4.01
C TYR A 188 1.16 14.63 4.81
N GLU A 189 0.34 14.56 5.87
CA GLU A 189 -0.04 15.71 6.69
C GLU A 189 1.08 16.22 7.63
N THR A 190 2.13 15.42 7.85
CA THR A 190 3.24 15.80 8.72
C THR A 190 4.00 16.98 8.10
N ARG A 191 4.41 17.99 8.87
CA ARG A 191 5.20 19.09 8.29
C ARG A 191 6.61 18.60 7.95
N PHE A 192 7.21 19.08 6.88
CA PHE A 192 8.54 18.61 6.43
C PHE A 192 9.59 18.57 7.56
N ASN A 193 9.67 19.63 8.38
CA ASN A 193 10.60 19.72 9.51
C ASN A 193 10.30 18.77 10.69
N GLU A 194 9.17 18.09 10.67
CA GLU A 194 8.74 17.09 11.65
C GLU A 194 8.84 15.66 11.09
N THR A 195 9.11 15.50 9.79
CA THR A 195 9.17 14.18 9.12
C THR A 195 10.45 13.40 9.41
N SER A 196 11.54 14.09 9.77
CA SER A 196 12.91 13.54 9.78
C SER A 196 13.42 13.03 8.41
N ILE A 197 12.78 13.38 7.29
CA ILE A 197 13.23 12.98 5.94
C ILE A 197 14.63 13.51 5.67
N TYR A 198 14.90 14.79 5.96
CA TYR A 198 16.21 15.39 5.72
C TYR A 198 17.30 14.64 6.48
N GLU A 199 17.12 14.43 7.77
CA GLU A 199 18.09 13.78 8.67
C GLU A 199 18.37 12.34 8.26
N THR A 200 17.36 11.63 7.73
CA THR A 200 17.45 10.20 7.38
C THR A 200 17.65 9.91 5.89
N ARG A 201 17.74 10.94 5.05
CA ARG A 201 17.73 10.83 3.58
C ARG A 201 18.72 9.83 2.98
N PHE A 202 19.94 9.76 3.50
CA PHE A 202 20.94 8.78 3.03
C PHE A 202 20.56 7.34 3.40
N SER A 203 19.95 7.14 4.56
CA SER A 203 19.41 5.83 4.97
C SER A 203 18.25 5.44 4.06
N ILE A 204 17.33 6.36 3.76
CA ILE A 204 16.22 6.12 2.83
C ILE A 204 16.78 5.64 1.48
N LEU A 205 17.69 6.40 0.87
CA LEU A 205 18.27 6.05 -0.43
C LEU A 205 18.94 4.69 -0.43
N THR A 206 19.73 4.39 0.61
CA THR A 206 20.47 3.12 0.66
C THR A 206 19.51 1.94 0.83
N ARG A 207 18.40 2.09 1.55
CA ARG A 207 17.47 0.99 1.81
C ARG A 207 16.50 0.74 0.66
N ILE A 208 15.96 1.79 0.02
CA ILE A 208 14.98 1.61 -1.07
C ILE A 208 15.59 1.08 -2.37
N GLN A 209 16.91 1.23 -2.54
CA GLN A 209 17.63 0.81 -3.75
C GLN A 209 18.21 -0.60 -3.65
N ASN A 210 18.06 -1.29 -2.52
CA ASN A 210 18.67 -2.60 -2.28
C ASN A 210 17.60 -3.63 -1.93
N GLN A 211 17.79 -4.85 -2.42
CA GLN A 211 16.96 -6.02 -2.11
C GLN A 211 17.61 -6.95 -1.06
N ILE A 212 18.61 -6.45 -0.33
CA ILE A 212 19.28 -7.23 0.70
C ILE A 212 18.24 -7.57 1.78
N PRO A 213 18.00 -8.86 2.08
CA PRO A 213 17.04 -9.26 3.11
C PRO A 213 17.32 -8.58 4.45
N ASP A 214 16.27 -8.22 5.17
CA ASP A 214 16.32 -7.51 6.47
C ASP A 214 16.99 -6.11 6.46
N TYR A 215 17.44 -5.65 5.29
CA TYR A 215 18.09 -4.35 5.12
C TYR A 215 17.33 -3.43 4.16
N GLY A 216 16.98 -3.98 2.99
CA GLY A 216 16.22 -3.32 1.94
C GLY A 216 14.81 -2.92 2.35
N MET A 217 14.17 -2.07 1.56
CA MET A 217 12.79 -1.64 1.79
C MET A 217 11.90 -1.90 0.56
N PRO A 218 10.64 -2.35 0.76
CA PRO A 218 10.08 -2.83 2.03
C PRO A 218 10.71 -4.15 2.49
N LEU A 219 10.71 -4.41 3.80
CA LEU A 219 11.33 -5.59 4.41
C LEU A 219 10.59 -6.90 4.08
N ILE A 220 9.28 -6.81 3.80
CA ILE A 220 8.40 -7.94 3.51
C ILE A 220 7.33 -7.55 2.49
N GLY A 221 6.71 -8.54 1.85
CA GLY A 221 5.48 -8.35 1.08
C GLY A 221 5.65 -7.66 -0.27
N THR A 222 6.88 -7.52 -0.75
CA THR A 222 7.20 -7.24 -2.15
C THR A 222 8.28 -8.19 -2.65
N THR A 223 8.24 -8.51 -3.94
CA THR A 223 9.31 -9.25 -4.64
C THR A 223 9.97 -8.40 -5.72
N ILE A 224 9.41 -7.21 -6.01
CA ILE A 224 9.86 -6.32 -7.09
C ILE A 224 10.00 -4.90 -6.54
N ILE A 225 11.01 -4.17 -7.03
CA ILE A 225 11.18 -2.74 -6.78
C ILE A 225 10.39 -1.97 -7.84
N HIS A 226 9.64 -0.96 -7.40
CA HIS A 226 9.01 -0.01 -8.31
C HIS A 226 10.04 1.06 -8.71
N ASP A 227 10.69 0.85 -9.85
CA ASP A 227 11.82 1.68 -10.30
C ASP A 227 11.45 3.16 -10.46
N GLU A 228 10.27 3.47 -11.00
CA GLU A 228 9.81 4.85 -11.20
C GLU A 228 9.56 5.55 -9.85
N GLY A 229 9.01 4.83 -8.88
CA GLY A 229 8.83 5.32 -7.52
C GLY A 229 10.17 5.56 -6.80
N VAL A 230 11.15 4.68 -6.99
CA VAL A 230 12.51 4.89 -6.47
C VAL A 230 13.19 6.09 -7.14
N ALA A 231 13.02 6.25 -8.45
CA ALA A 231 13.55 7.40 -9.19
C ALA A 231 12.95 8.72 -8.70
N LEU A 232 11.63 8.76 -8.46
CA LEU A 232 10.94 9.92 -7.86
C LEU A 232 11.51 10.29 -6.49
N ILE A 233 11.67 9.29 -5.60
CA ILE A 233 12.24 9.52 -4.26
C ILE A 233 13.68 10.01 -4.37
N LEU A 234 14.48 9.42 -5.26
CA LEU A 234 15.86 9.83 -5.49
C LEU A 234 15.95 11.28 -5.98
N GLU A 235 15.13 11.64 -6.97
CA GLU A 235 15.05 13.01 -7.49
C GLU A 235 14.71 14.00 -6.37
N TYR A 236 13.67 13.70 -5.58
CA TYR A 236 13.27 14.54 -4.46
C TYR A 236 14.35 14.69 -3.40
N ILE A 237 14.94 13.58 -2.93
CA ILE A 237 15.97 13.61 -1.89
C ILE A 237 17.19 14.42 -2.34
N ASN A 238 17.55 14.39 -3.63
CA ASN A 238 18.67 15.17 -4.15
C ASN A 238 18.43 16.69 -4.13
N THR A 239 17.18 17.14 -3.94
CA THR A 239 16.85 18.57 -3.77
C THR A 239 17.01 19.07 -2.33
N LEU A 240 17.22 18.17 -1.36
CA LEU A 240 17.21 18.45 0.08
C LEU A 240 18.60 18.75 0.67
#